data_AF-A0AA36D8Y4-F1
#
_entry.id   AF-A0AA36D8Y4-F1
#
_cell.length_a   1.000
_cell.length_b   1.000
_cell.length_c   1.000
_cell.angle_alpha   90.00
_cell.angle_beta   90.00
_cell.angle_gamma   90.00
#
_symmetry.space_group_name_H-M   'P 1'
#
loop_
_entity.id
_entity.type
_entity.pdbx_description
1 polymer ?
#
loop_
_entity_poly.entity_id
_entity_poly.type
_entity_poly.pdbx_seq_one_letter_code
_entity_poly.pdbx_strand_id
1 'polypeptide(L)'
;MPSSRHRSPRQKEYFVHHHLADGVFNARESMGTMTNLAEQTCVDPETDMCDALFLREFVENRHLLKLYLQGQLDLPESVEEAERVMIDIEYPSKHIKRVYELLCHYRPASVLGLTFGSLNGLLKGLFKEHLDSISSIIVEEASDVSEAGLVALHCLFPNANIYLVGDIRQSQPYTMIRSEDPIHPWAMRPALTVALNSDLVPNVVLTTTYRSHPAITDVVRTMFYRNSFTTPIREADRILSPEGRDYQSYLCSIPALITGRIVEAEEA
;
A
#
# COMPACT_ATOMS: atom_id res chain seq x y z
N MET A 1 -28.31 28.12 41.89
CA MET A 1 -28.23 27.55 40.53
C MET A 1 -27.01 28.11 39.82
N PRO A 2 -25.95 27.33 39.59
CA PRO A 2 -24.83 27.76 38.76
C PRO A 2 -24.90 27.10 37.37
N SER A 3 -24.76 27.92 36.34
CA SER A 3 -24.71 27.56 34.93
C SER A 3 -23.45 26.73 34.62
N SER A 4 -23.62 25.47 34.22
CA SER A 4 -22.56 24.62 33.71
C SER A 4 -22.22 25.00 32.26
N ARG A 5 -21.13 25.75 32.07
CA ARG A 5 -20.49 25.89 30.75
C ARG A 5 -19.74 24.59 30.45
N HIS A 6 -20.30 23.75 29.59
CA HIS A 6 -19.55 22.68 28.92
C HIS A 6 -18.49 23.31 28.01
N ARG A 7 -17.22 23.21 28.39
CA ARG A 7 -16.09 23.37 27.49
C ARG A 7 -15.85 22.01 26.83
N SER A 8 -15.98 21.94 25.51
CA SER A 8 -15.54 20.77 24.74
C SER A 8 -14.01 20.61 24.88
N PRO A 9 -13.49 19.38 24.98
CA PRO A 9 -12.06 19.16 24.86
C PRO A 9 -11.65 19.43 23.41
N ARG A 10 -10.75 20.40 23.23
CA ARG A 10 -10.02 20.59 21.97
C ARG A 10 -9.20 19.32 21.70
N GLN A 11 -9.64 18.50 20.74
CA GLN A 11 -8.75 17.51 20.12
C GLN A 11 -7.62 18.27 19.43
N LYS A 12 -6.41 18.12 19.96
CA LYS A 12 -5.19 18.47 19.24
C LYS A 12 -4.93 17.33 18.26
N GLU A 13 -5.10 17.60 16.98
CA GLU A 13 -4.57 16.74 15.92
C GLU A 13 -3.05 16.79 15.99
N TYR A 14 -2.45 15.66 16.34
CA TYR A 14 -1.03 15.41 16.17
C TYR A 14 -0.88 14.56 14.90
N PHE A 15 -0.31 15.12 13.85
CA PHE A 15 0.31 14.35 12.78
C PHE A 15 1.57 13.70 13.35
N VAL A 16 1.58 12.36 13.48
CA VAL A 16 2.74 11.62 13.95
C VAL A 16 3.39 10.92 12.75
N HIS A 17 4.55 11.44 12.35
CA HIS A 17 5.59 10.63 11.74
C HIS A 17 6.38 9.99 12.89
N HIS A 18 6.52 8.65 12.82
CA HIS A 18 7.40 7.73 13.56
C HIS A 18 6.75 6.73 14.54
N HIS A 19 7.14 5.47 14.28
CA HIS A 19 7.24 4.29 15.14
C HIS A 19 5.96 3.62 15.66
N LEU A 20 5.67 2.45 15.06
CA LEU A 20 5.43 1.17 15.74
C LEU A 20 4.63 1.25 17.05
N ALA A 21 3.37 1.62 16.93
CA ALA A 21 2.28 1.24 17.81
C ALA A 21 1.01 1.33 16.94
N ASP A 22 0.06 0.43 17.14
CA ASP A 22 -1.16 0.25 16.34
C ASP A 22 -0.97 -0.66 15.11
N GLY A 23 -1.29 -1.95 15.33
CA GLY A 23 -1.03 -3.06 14.42
C GLY A 23 -1.62 -2.88 13.03
N VAL A 24 -0.76 -2.51 12.07
CA VAL A 24 -1.00 -2.56 10.63
C VAL A 24 -0.43 -3.88 10.11
N PHE A 25 -1.29 -4.76 9.59
CA PHE A 25 -0.87 -5.97 8.90
C PHE A 25 -0.81 -5.67 7.39
N ASN A 26 0.36 -5.74 6.73
CA ASN A 26 0.50 -5.47 5.28
C ASN A 26 0.64 -6.78 4.47
N ALA A 27 -0.29 -7.13 3.57
CA ALA A 27 -0.25 -8.41 2.84
C ALA A 27 0.76 -8.57 1.68
N ARG A 28 1.46 -7.51 1.21
CA ARG A 28 2.60 -7.66 0.27
C ARG A 28 3.95 -7.78 0.99
N GLU A 29 4.03 -7.25 2.21
CA GLU A 29 5.13 -7.45 3.18
C GLU A 29 4.76 -8.50 4.25
N SER A 30 3.75 -9.33 3.95
CA SER A 30 2.93 -10.03 4.94
C SER A 30 3.67 -11.04 5.76
N MET A 31 4.57 -11.78 5.13
CA MET A 31 5.22 -12.85 5.86
C MET A 31 6.27 -12.32 6.82
N GLY A 32 7.00 -11.25 6.48
CA GLY A 32 7.93 -10.62 7.42
C GLY A 32 7.20 -10.03 8.63
N THR A 33 6.10 -9.31 8.37
CA THR A 33 5.27 -8.72 9.43
C THR A 33 4.60 -9.78 10.30
N MET A 34 4.05 -10.84 9.68
CA MET A 34 3.42 -11.97 10.37
C MET A 34 4.43 -12.75 11.20
N THR A 35 5.65 -12.98 10.70
CA THR A 35 6.73 -13.61 11.47
C THR A 35 7.14 -12.77 12.65
N ASN A 36 7.32 -11.46 12.49
CA ASN A 36 7.66 -10.56 13.60
C ASN A 36 6.54 -10.54 14.66
N LEU A 37 5.28 -10.50 14.24
CA LEU A 37 4.15 -10.56 15.16
C LEU A 37 4.06 -11.92 15.86
N ALA A 38 4.28 -13.03 15.15
CA ALA A 38 4.31 -14.37 15.73
C ALA A 38 5.45 -14.52 16.75
N GLU A 39 6.63 -13.98 16.44
CA GLU A 39 7.80 -13.95 17.33
C GLU A 39 7.52 -13.16 18.60
N GLN A 40 6.89 -11.99 18.48
CA GLN A 40 6.49 -11.21 19.64
C GLN A 40 5.37 -11.87 20.45
N THR A 41 4.45 -12.59 19.80
CA THR A 41 3.31 -13.23 20.45
C THR A 41 3.74 -14.52 21.16
N CYS A 42 4.70 -15.28 20.63
CA CYS A 42 5.15 -16.53 21.24
C CYS A 42 5.99 -16.35 22.51
N VAL A 43 6.51 -15.14 22.75
CA VAL A 43 7.22 -14.78 23.99
C VAL A 43 6.36 -14.00 24.98
N ASP A 44 5.12 -13.69 24.60
CA ASP A 44 4.18 -12.96 25.44
C ASP A 44 3.69 -13.87 26.60
N PRO A 45 3.80 -13.45 27.88
CA PRO A 45 3.36 -14.24 29.01
C PRO A 45 1.86 -14.56 29.02
N GLU A 46 1.05 -13.78 28.29
CA GLU A 46 -0.40 -13.99 28.21
C GLU A 46 -0.80 -15.03 27.15
N THR A 47 0.13 -15.47 26.30
CA THR A 47 -0.12 -16.48 25.28
C THR A 47 -0.15 -17.88 25.89
N ASP A 48 -1.15 -18.70 25.52
CA ASP A 48 -1.19 -20.11 25.93
C ASP A 48 0.06 -20.85 25.51
N MET A 49 0.56 -21.74 26.37
CA MET A 49 1.82 -22.47 26.13
C MET A 49 1.81 -23.26 24.81
N CYS A 50 0.68 -23.87 24.44
CA CYS A 50 0.58 -24.66 23.21
C CYS A 50 0.62 -23.75 21.97
N ASP A 51 -0.07 -22.61 22.03
CA ASP A 51 -0.06 -21.62 20.95
C ASP A 51 1.30 -20.95 20.82
N ALA A 52 1.98 -20.65 21.93
CA ALA A 52 3.34 -20.11 21.94
C ALA A 52 4.34 -21.07 21.30
N LEU A 53 4.26 -22.36 21.62
CA LEU A 53 5.12 -23.39 21.00
C LEU A 53 4.88 -23.49 19.49
N PHE A 54 3.60 -23.51 19.08
CA PHE A 54 3.23 -23.53 17.66
C PHE A 54 3.75 -22.30 16.90
N LEU A 55 3.58 -21.10 17.46
CA LEU A 55 4.07 -19.87 16.85
C LEU A 55 5.59 -19.84 16.77
N ARG A 56 6.30 -20.37 17.77
CA ARG A 56 7.77 -20.50 17.73
C ARG A 56 8.21 -21.44 16.62
N GLU A 57 7.62 -22.62 16.51
CA GLU A 57 7.91 -23.57 15.43
C GLU A 57 7.67 -22.93 14.06
N PHE A 58 6.58 -22.18 13.91
CA PHE A 58 6.30 -21.45 12.67
C PHE A 58 7.38 -20.41 12.34
N VAL A 59 7.81 -19.61 13.32
CA VAL A 59 8.87 -18.59 13.14
C VAL A 59 10.18 -19.23 12.72
N GLU A 60 10.58 -20.34 13.36
CA GLU A 60 11.80 -21.08 13.06
C GLU A 60 11.77 -21.63 11.62
N ASN A 61 10.72 -22.35 11.24
CA ASN A 61 10.55 -22.86 9.87
C ASN A 61 10.53 -21.73 8.82
N ARG A 62 9.96 -20.58 9.17
CA ARG A 62 9.94 -19.44 8.26
C ARG A 62 11.32 -18.81 8.06
N HIS A 63 12.15 -18.81 9.11
CA HIS A 63 13.54 -18.38 9.03
C HIS A 63 14.34 -19.30 8.10
N LEU A 64 14.16 -20.61 8.23
CA LEU A 64 14.79 -21.60 7.33
C LEU A 64 14.40 -21.36 5.86
N LEU A 65 13.11 -21.17 5.57
CA LEU A 65 12.66 -20.83 4.21
C LEU A 65 13.32 -19.54 3.68
N LYS A 66 13.52 -18.53 4.54
CA LYS A 66 14.19 -17.29 4.13
C LYS A 66 15.64 -17.53 3.75
N LEU A 67 16.38 -18.27 4.57
CA LEU A 67 17.78 -18.64 4.30
C LEU A 67 17.90 -19.46 3.01
N TYR A 68 16.99 -20.42 2.80
CA TYR A 68 16.93 -21.22 1.58
C TYR A 68 16.71 -20.35 0.33
N LEU A 69 15.72 -19.46 0.33
CA LEU A 69 15.44 -18.56 -0.81
C LEU A 69 16.59 -17.58 -1.09
N GLN A 70 17.41 -17.27 -0.08
CA GLN A 70 18.58 -16.40 -0.21
C GLN A 70 19.83 -17.17 -0.68
N GLY A 71 19.73 -18.49 -0.89
CA GLY A 71 20.87 -19.34 -1.22
C GLY A 71 21.92 -19.41 -0.11
N GLN A 72 21.49 -19.18 1.14
CA GLN A 72 22.35 -19.19 2.33
C GLN A 72 22.29 -20.52 3.09
N LEU A 73 21.41 -21.43 2.68
CA LEU A 73 21.44 -22.81 3.15
C LEU A 73 22.30 -23.64 2.20
N ASP A 74 23.16 -24.49 2.75
CA ASP A 74 23.86 -25.50 1.97
C ASP A 74 22.86 -26.43 1.30
N LEU A 75 23.20 -26.92 0.11
CA LEU A 75 22.38 -27.92 -0.57
C LEU A 75 22.39 -29.21 0.27
N PRO A 76 21.22 -29.83 0.51
CA PRO A 76 21.16 -31.07 1.27
C PRO A 76 22.06 -32.14 0.65
N GLU A 77 22.86 -32.79 1.48
CA GLU A 77 23.86 -33.78 1.04
C GLU A 77 23.21 -35.16 0.81
N SER A 78 22.02 -35.39 1.38
CA SER A 78 21.24 -36.63 1.21
C SER A 78 19.79 -36.36 0.78
N VAL A 79 19.15 -37.42 0.25
CA VAL A 79 17.72 -37.40 -0.10
C VAL A 79 16.86 -37.21 1.15
N GLU A 80 17.19 -37.84 2.28
CA GLU A 80 16.43 -37.64 3.53
C GLU A 80 16.53 -36.20 4.05
N GLU A 81 17.69 -35.56 3.89
CA GLU A 81 17.88 -34.16 4.28
C GLU A 81 17.08 -33.22 3.36
N ALA A 82 17.07 -33.50 2.06
CA ALA A 82 16.26 -32.76 1.11
C ALA A 82 14.76 -32.88 1.41
N GLU A 83 14.28 -34.07 1.76
CA GLU A 83 12.87 -34.28 2.16
C GLU A 83 12.50 -33.51 3.42
N ARG A 84 13.37 -33.49 4.44
CA ARG A 84 13.16 -32.70 5.67
C ARG A 84 13.08 -31.21 5.38
N VAL A 85 14.05 -30.67 4.63
CA VAL A 85 14.06 -29.25 4.25
C VAL A 85 12.80 -28.88 3.46
N MET A 86 12.32 -29.78 2.58
CA MET A 86 11.08 -29.55 1.85
C MET A 86 9.83 -29.53 2.75
N ILE A 87 9.76 -30.42 3.75
CA ILE A 87 8.67 -30.43 4.74
C ILE A 87 8.67 -29.11 5.54
N ASP A 88 9.84 -28.68 6.01
CA ASP A 88 10.01 -27.45 6.80
C ASP A 88 9.69 -26.19 5.97
N ILE A 89 9.98 -26.21 4.67
CA ILE A 89 9.62 -25.16 3.71
C ILE A 89 8.11 -25.12 3.44
N GLU A 90 7.46 -26.28 3.37
CA GLU A 90 6.02 -26.38 3.10
C GLU A 90 5.18 -26.06 4.35
N TYR A 91 5.73 -26.31 5.54
CA TYR A 91 5.07 -26.13 6.83
C TYR A 91 4.47 -24.71 6.99
N PRO A 92 5.22 -23.60 6.81
CA PRO A 92 4.67 -22.26 6.93
C PRO A 92 3.41 -22.06 6.08
N SER A 93 3.41 -22.57 4.85
CA SER A 93 2.30 -22.40 3.90
C SER A 93 1.02 -23.12 4.34
N LYS A 94 1.16 -24.32 4.92
CA LYS A 94 0.03 -25.10 5.46
C LYS A 94 -0.57 -24.47 6.72
N HIS A 95 0.25 -23.75 7.48
CA HIS A 95 -0.09 -23.26 8.81
C HIS A 95 -0.45 -21.76 8.87
N ILE A 96 -0.36 -21.01 7.76
CA ILE A 96 -0.71 -19.57 7.68
C ILE A 96 -2.07 -19.26 8.32
N LYS A 97 -3.10 -20.06 8.03
CA LYS A 97 -4.46 -19.81 8.55
C LYS A 97 -4.48 -19.83 10.08
N ARG A 98 -3.86 -20.84 10.69
CA ARG A 98 -3.82 -21.00 12.15
C ARG A 98 -3.01 -19.88 12.79
N VAL A 99 -1.85 -19.54 12.22
CA VAL A 99 -1.05 -18.39 12.70
C VAL A 99 -1.88 -17.11 12.68
N TYR A 100 -2.62 -16.87 11.59
CA TYR A 100 -3.48 -15.69 11.49
C TYR A 100 -4.58 -15.66 12.54
N GLU A 101 -5.29 -16.78 12.76
CA GLU A 101 -6.31 -16.90 13.82
C GLU A 101 -5.73 -16.58 15.21
N LEU A 102 -4.54 -17.09 15.51
CA LEU A 102 -3.85 -16.81 16.77
C LEU A 102 -3.45 -15.34 16.89
N LEU A 103 -2.91 -14.75 15.83
CA LEU A 103 -2.58 -13.34 15.82
C LEU A 103 -3.81 -12.47 16.01
N CYS A 104 -4.95 -12.80 15.41
CA CYS A 104 -6.19 -12.06 15.63
C CYS A 104 -6.74 -12.23 17.05
N HIS A 105 -6.54 -13.40 17.65
CA HIS A 105 -6.97 -13.67 19.01
C HIS A 105 -6.16 -12.89 20.04
N TYR A 106 -4.82 -13.00 19.99
CA TYR A 106 -3.94 -12.36 20.97
C TYR A 106 -3.65 -10.90 20.64
N ARG A 107 -3.75 -10.51 19.36
CA ARG A 107 -3.43 -9.16 18.85
C ARG A 107 -4.45 -8.68 17.83
N PRO A 108 -5.71 -8.43 18.25
CA PRO A 108 -6.74 -7.97 17.36
C PRO A 108 -6.31 -6.67 16.66
N ALA A 109 -6.28 -6.69 15.33
CA ALA A 109 -5.90 -5.54 14.52
C ALA A 109 -7.10 -4.60 14.35
N SER A 110 -6.86 -3.30 14.53
CA SER A 110 -7.85 -2.27 14.18
C SER A 110 -7.79 -1.90 12.69
N VAL A 111 -6.66 -2.19 12.02
CA VAL A 111 -6.41 -1.86 10.61
C VAL A 111 -5.77 -3.06 9.91
N LEU A 112 -6.38 -3.47 8.79
CA LEU A 112 -5.86 -4.52 7.92
C LEU A 112 -5.42 -3.90 6.59
N GLY A 113 -4.13 -3.96 6.30
CA GLY A 113 -3.53 -3.51 5.04
C GLY A 113 -3.35 -4.66 4.06
N LEU A 114 -4.05 -4.60 2.93
CA LEU A 114 -3.93 -5.62 1.89
C LEU A 114 -3.62 -4.97 0.55
N THR A 115 -2.94 -5.71 -0.31
CA THR A 115 -2.92 -5.33 -1.73
C THR A 115 -4.09 -5.94 -2.44
N PHE A 116 -4.55 -5.29 -3.51
CA PHE A 116 -5.70 -5.76 -4.26
C PHE A 116 -5.52 -7.21 -4.77
N GLY A 117 -4.30 -7.60 -5.16
CA GLY A 117 -4.00 -8.99 -5.55
C GLY A 117 -4.10 -10.01 -4.40
N SER A 118 -3.88 -9.58 -3.16
CA SER A 118 -4.01 -10.43 -1.97
C SER A 118 -5.48 -10.65 -1.55
N LEU A 119 -6.42 -9.88 -2.11
CA LEU A 119 -7.84 -9.97 -1.80
C LEU A 119 -8.40 -11.38 -2.06
N ASN A 120 -7.86 -12.11 -3.05
CA ASN A 120 -8.27 -13.49 -3.31
C ASN A 120 -7.97 -14.45 -2.14
N GLY A 121 -6.92 -14.20 -1.34
CA GLY A 121 -6.67 -14.97 -0.13
C GLY A 121 -7.75 -14.75 0.92
N LEU A 122 -8.26 -13.52 0.99
CA LEU A 122 -9.38 -13.13 1.85
C LEU A 122 -10.68 -13.80 1.40
N LEU A 123 -10.94 -13.85 0.09
CA LEU A 123 -12.04 -14.60 -0.53
C LEU A 123 -12.01 -16.10 -0.22
N LYS A 124 -10.81 -16.69 -0.23
CA LYS A 124 -10.60 -18.12 -0.04
C LYS A 124 -10.71 -18.57 1.43
N GLY A 125 -11.10 -17.68 2.33
CA GLY A 125 -11.58 -18.04 3.66
C GLY A 125 -10.65 -17.72 4.82
N LEU A 126 -9.49 -17.10 4.59
CA LEU A 126 -8.56 -16.70 5.67
C LEU A 126 -9.21 -15.72 6.66
N PHE A 127 -10.12 -14.86 6.18
CA PHE A 127 -10.71 -13.77 6.96
C PHE A 127 -12.24 -13.83 7.00
N LYS A 128 -12.86 -14.92 6.54
CA LYS A 128 -14.31 -14.97 6.30
C LYS A 128 -15.13 -14.57 7.54
N GLU A 129 -14.70 -15.00 8.71
CA GLU A 129 -15.36 -14.73 10.00
C GLU A 129 -15.18 -13.27 10.47
N HIS A 130 -14.23 -12.54 9.90
CA HIS A 130 -13.90 -11.17 10.27
C HIS A 130 -14.43 -10.15 9.24
N LEU A 131 -14.91 -10.59 8.07
CA LEU A 131 -15.38 -9.68 7.01
C LEU A 131 -16.55 -8.81 7.47
N ASP A 132 -17.47 -9.40 8.24
CA ASP A 132 -18.64 -8.70 8.74
C ASP A 132 -18.30 -7.61 9.77
N SER A 133 -17.10 -7.68 10.37
CA SER A 133 -16.61 -6.67 11.31
C SER A 133 -15.97 -5.46 10.62
N ILE A 134 -15.65 -5.57 9.33
CA ILE A 134 -15.01 -4.49 8.57
C ILE A 134 -16.06 -3.44 8.21
N SER A 135 -15.94 -2.28 8.83
CA SER A 135 -16.86 -1.15 8.66
C SER A 135 -16.38 -0.11 7.65
N SER A 136 -15.09 -0.13 7.30
CA SER A 136 -14.46 0.85 6.42
C SER A 136 -13.34 0.23 5.59
N ILE A 137 -13.28 0.61 4.31
CA ILE A 137 -12.25 0.18 3.35
C ILE A 137 -11.67 1.43 2.72
N ILE A 138 -10.35 1.57 2.78
CA ILE A 138 -9.62 2.62 2.08
C ILE A 138 -8.86 1.96 0.94
N VAL A 139 -9.16 2.37 -0.28
CA VAL A 139 -8.48 1.92 -1.49
C VAL A 139 -7.49 3.01 -1.90
N GLU A 140 -6.22 2.80 -1.60
CA GLU A 140 -5.12 3.60 -2.12
C GLU A 140 -4.84 3.23 -3.59
N GLU A 141 -4.36 4.19 -4.38
CA GLU A 141 -4.17 4.06 -5.83
C GLU A 141 -5.44 3.55 -6.56
N ALA A 142 -6.60 4.08 -6.17
CA ALA A 142 -7.90 3.66 -6.70
C ALA A 142 -8.06 3.88 -8.22
N SER A 143 -7.18 4.65 -8.86
CA SER A 143 -7.07 4.77 -10.31
C SER A 143 -6.62 3.46 -10.97
N ASP A 144 -5.91 2.59 -10.26
CA ASP A 144 -5.43 1.29 -10.76
C ASP A 144 -6.43 0.16 -10.54
N VAL A 145 -7.48 0.41 -9.76
CA VAL A 145 -8.56 -0.53 -9.51
C VAL A 145 -9.59 -0.39 -10.62
N SER A 146 -9.92 -1.49 -11.30
CA SER A 146 -11.01 -1.50 -12.26
C SER A 146 -12.36 -1.38 -11.56
N GLU A 147 -13.37 -0.90 -12.26
CA GLU A 147 -14.74 -0.86 -11.76
C GLU A 147 -15.24 -2.24 -11.32
N ALA A 148 -14.89 -3.30 -12.07
CA ALA A 148 -15.20 -4.67 -11.66
C ALA A 148 -14.58 -5.01 -10.30
N GLY A 149 -13.37 -4.50 -10.03
CA GLY A 149 -12.73 -4.59 -8.72
C GLY A 149 -13.47 -3.85 -7.62
N LEU A 150 -14.02 -2.67 -7.90
CA LEU A 150 -14.87 -1.93 -6.96
C LEU A 150 -16.18 -2.67 -6.66
N VAL A 151 -16.83 -3.23 -7.68
CA VAL A 151 -18.04 -4.06 -7.50
C VAL A 151 -17.72 -5.28 -6.65
N ALA A 152 -16.58 -5.94 -6.90
CA ALA A 152 -16.14 -7.05 -6.07
C ALA A 152 -15.97 -6.63 -4.60
N LEU A 153 -15.29 -5.51 -4.32
CA LEU A 153 -15.17 -4.99 -2.95
C LEU A 153 -16.54 -4.76 -2.29
N HIS A 154 -17.47 -4.11 -2.98
CA HIS A 154 -18.80 -3.86 -2.46
C HIS A 154 -19.57 -5.16 -2.17
N CYS A 155 -19.47 -6.16 -3.05
CA CYS A 155 -20.09 -7.47 -2.82
C CYS A 155 -19.51 -8.23 -1.63
N LEU A 156 -18.22 -8.03 -1.34
CA LEU A 156 -17.53 -8.70 -0.23
C LEU A 156 -17.73 -8.02 1.10
N PHE A 157 -17.94 -6.71 1.07
CA PHE A 157 -18.08 -5.90 2.26
C PHE A 157 -19.32 -5.02 2.13
N PRO A 158 -20.53 -5.63 2.08
CA PRO A 158 -21.76 -4.91 1.76
C PRO A 158 -22.13 -3.85 2.79
N ASN A 159 -21.58 -3.93 4.01
CA ASN A 159 -21.84 -3.00 5.09
C ASN A 159 -20.69 -1.99 5.31
N ALA A 160 -19.61 -2.08 4.54
CA ALA A 160 -18.45 -1.22 4.71
C ALA A 160 -18.58 0.08 3.91
N ASN A 161 -18.14 1.19 4.51
CA ASN A 161 -17.94 2.44 3.78
C ASN A 161 -16.65 2.33 2.95
N ILE A 162 -16.74 2.57 1.64
CA ILE A 162 -15.59 2.49 0.73
C ILE A 162 -15.11 3.90 0.42
N TYR A 163 -13.84 4.16 0.72
CA TYR A 163 -13.14 5.40 0.42
C TYR A 163 -12.13 5.15 -0.69
N LEU A 164 -12.21 5.92 -1.77
CA LEU A 164 -11.32 5.81 -2.91
C LEU A 164 -10.33 6.97 -2.89
N VAL A 165 -9.03 6.66 -2.87
CA VAL A 165 -7.94 7.64 -2.88
C VAL A 165 -7.04 7.32 -4.08
N GLY A 166 -6.85 8.28 -4.95
CA GLY A 166 -5.98 8.11 -6.12
C GLY A 166 -6.02 9.30 -7.06
N ASP A 167 -5.41 9.12 -8.23
CA ASP A 167 -5.26 10.17 -9.22
C ASP A 167 -5.52 9.64 -10.63
N ILE A 168 -6.63 10.07 -11.23
CA ILE A 168 -7.04 9.63 -12.58
C ILE A 168 -6.05 10.04 -13.69
N ARG A 169 -5.09 10.92 -13.40
CA ARG A 169 -4.10 11.40 -14.38
C ARG A 169 -2.76 10.66 -14.29
N GLN A 170 -2.61 9.73 -13.35
CA GLN A 170 -1.41 8.92 -13.20
C GLN A 170 -1.56 7.60 -13.98
N SER A 171 -1.74 6.48 -13.29
CA SER A 171 -1.90 5.16 -13.88
C SER A 171 -3.36 4.79 -14.10
N GLN A 172 -3.56 3.80 -14.98
CA GLN A 172 -4.84 3.16 -15.23
C GLN A 172 -4.75 1.69 -14.81
N PRO A 173 -5.89 0.99 -14.65
CA PRO A 173 -5.88 -0.42 -14.32
C PRO A 173 -5.02 -1.22 -15.29
N TYR A 174 -4.46 -2.34 -14.87
CA TYR A 174 -3.74 -3.22 -15.77
C TYR A 174 -4.62 -4.39 -16.20
N THR A 175 -4.58 -4.76 -17.49
CA THR A 175 -5.24 -5.98 -17.99
C THR A 175 -4.36 -6.76 -18.95
N MET A 176 -4.49 -8.08 -18.89
CA MET A 176 -3.91 -9.01 -19.88
C MET A 176 -4.86 -9.25 -21.07
N ILE A 177 -6.11 -8.77 -20.97
CA ILE A 177 -7.08 -8.84 -22.05
C ILE A 177 -6.55 -7.98 -23.20
N ARG A 178 -6.67 -8.47 -24.43
CA ARG A 178 -6.18 -7.72 -25.60
C ARG A 178 -7.13 -6.58 -25.91
N SER A 179 -6.60 -5.48 -26.44
CA SER A 179 -7.40 -4.30 -26.82
C SER A 179 -8.51 -4.59 -27.84
N GLU A 180 -8.35 -5.63 -28.65
CA GLU A 180 -9.32 -6.08 -29.65
C GLU A 180 -10.54 -6.79 -29.03
N ASP A 181 -10.43 -7.24 -27.78
CA ASP A 181 -11.53 -7.92 -27.10
C ASP A 181 -12.63 -6.92 -26.72
N PRO A 182 -13.91 -7.18 -27.05
CA PRO A 182 -15.02 -6.31 -26.67
C PRO A 182 -15.15 -6.04 -25.16
N ILE A 183 -14.61 -6.92 -24.32
CA ILE A 183 -14.62 -6.77 -22.86
C ILE A 183 -13.54 -5.80 -22.38
N HIS A 184 -12.49 -5.56 -23.17
CA HIS A 184 -11.34 -4.74 -22.77
C HIS A 184 -11.73 -3.37 -22.19
N PRO A 185 -12.61 -2.55 -22.82
CA PRO A 185 -12.99 -1.25 -22.27
C PRO A 185 -13.64 -1.33 -20.90
N TRP A 186 -14.37 -2.41 -20.62
CA TRP A 186 -15.04 -2.65 -19.35
C TRP A 186 -14.06 -3.12 -18.28
N ALA A 187 -13.14 -4.02 -18.64
CA ALA A 187 -12.08 -4.50 -17.75
C ALA A 187 -11.10 -3.38 -17.33
N MET A 188 -10.91 -2.40 -18.22
CA MET A 188 -10.00 -1.29 -18.05
C MET A 188 -10.60 -0.05 -17.42
N ARG A 189 -11.93 -0.01 -17.23
CA ARG A 189 -12.61 1.17 -16.73
C ARG A 189 -12.18 1.45 -15.27
N PRO A 190 -11.53 2.58 -14.96
CA PRO A 190 -11.04 2.86 -13.60
C PRO A 190 -12.20 3.12 -12.64
N ALA A 191 -12.15 2.51 -11.46
CA ALA A 191 -13.13 2.69 -10.38
C ALA A 191 -13.26 4.16 -9.98
N LEU A 192 -12.12 4.86 -9.83
CA LEU A 192 -12.10 6.27 -9.45
C LEU A 192 -12.80 7.16 -10.49
N THR A 193 -12.63 6.89 -11.79
CA THR A 193 -13.32 7.62 -12.87
C THR A 193 -14.84 7.39 -12.82
N VAL A 194 -15.28 6.17 -12.55
CA VAL A 194 -16.71 5.85 -12.41
C VAL A 194 -17.30 6.60 -11.21
N ALA A 195 -16.60 6.60 -10.08
CA ALA A 195 -17.02 7.31 -8.89
C ALA A 195 -17.12 8.83 -9.11
N LEU A 196 -16.11 9.43 -9.76
CA LEU A 196 -16.08 10.88 -10.02
C LEU A 196 -17.17 11.34 -11.01
N ASN A 197 -17.64 10.46 -11.89
CA ASN A 197 -18.73 10.76 -12.83
C ASN A 197 -20.12 10.56 -12.22
N SER A 198 -20.21 10.15 -10.95
CA SER A 198 -21.48 9.94 -10.25
C SER A 198 -21.79 11.12 -9.34
N ASP A 199 -22.99 11.68 -9.47
CA ASP A 199 -23.48 12.75 -8.58
C ASP A 199 -23.73 12.26 -7.14
N LEU A 200 -23.69 10.94 -6.91
CA LEU A 200 -23.95 10.31 -5.61
C LEU A 200 -22.70 10.16 -4.75
N VAL A 201 -21.51 10.34 -5.32
CA VAL A 201 -20.25 10.13 -4.61
C VAL A 201 -19.61 11.49 -4.30
N PRO A 202 -19.57 11.91 -3.03
CA PRO A 202 -18.86 13.13 -2.66
C PRO A 202 -17.37 12.97 -2.96
N ASN A 203 -16.76 14.00 -3.53
CA ASN A 203 -15.33 14.01 -3.82
C ASN A 203 -14.65 15.21 -3.17
N VAL A 204 -13.37 15.03 -2.85
CA VAL A 204 -12.49 16.08 -2.35
C VAL A 204 -11.24 16.06 -3.21
N VAL A 205 -10.88 17.20 -3.78
CA VAL A 205 -9.68 17.37 -4.59
C VAL A 205 -8.57 17.96 -3.73
N LEU A 206 -7.42 17.28 -3.65
CA LEU A 206 -6.24 17.81 -2.99
C LEU A 206 -5.49 18.75 -3.93
N THR A 207 -5.36 20.01 -3.55
CA THR A 207 -4.78 21.07 -4.40
C THR A 207 -3.38 21.50 -3.98
N THR A 208 -2.72 20.76 -3.09
CA THR A 208 -1.39 21.12 -2.59
C THR A 208 -0.47 19.91 -2.56
N THR A 209 0.71 20.04 -3.17
CA THR A 209 1.77 19.02 -3.11
C THR A 209 2.91 19.49 -2.23
N TYR A 210 3.53 18.55 -1.52
CA TYR A 210 4.66 18.77 -0.62
C TYR A 210 5.90 17.97 -1.02
N ARG A 211 5.85 17.25 -2.16
CA ARG A 211 6.87 16.25 -2.49
C ARG A 211 8.11 16.86 -3.13
N SER A 212 7.94 17.56 -4.25
CA SER A 212 9.05 17.86 -5.18
C SER A 212 9.52 19.31 -5.13
N HIS A 213 10.68 19.57 -5.74
CA HIS A 213 11.19 20.93 -5.98
C HIS A 213 10.20 21.74 -6.83
N PRO A 214 9.97 23.04 -6.56
CA PRO A 214 9.01 23.87 -7.28
C PRO A 214 9.11 23.80 -8.80
N ALA A 215 10.33 23.88 -9.36
CA ALA A 215 10.55 23.76 -10.80
C ALA A 215 10.01 22.45 -11.42
N ILE A 216 10.14 21.31 -10.72
CA ILE A 216 9.58 20.01 -11.17
C ILE A 216 8.05 20.05 -11.07
N THR A 217 7.55 20.56 -9.94
CA THR A 217 6.13 20.71 -9.69
C THR A 217 5.47 21.57 -10.77
N ASP A 218 6.09 22.67 -11.21
CA ASP A 218 5.55 23.56 -12.22
C ASP A 218 5.36 22.88 -13.57
N VAL A 219 6.32 22.05 -14.00
CA VAL A 219 6.20 21.26 -15.24
C VAL A 219 5.02 20.29 -15.14
N VAL A 220 4.97 19.49 -14.07
CA VAL A 220 3.90 18.50 -13.88
C VAL A 220 2.54 19.17 -13.82
N ARG A 221 2.43 20.23 -13.03
CA ARG A 221 1.21 21.00 -12.84
C ARG A 221 0.69 21.59 -14.15
N THR A 222 1.57 22.17 -14.95
CA THR A 222 1.18 22.83 -16.21
C THR A 222 0.77 21.80 -17.25
N MET A 223 1.57 20.76 -17.42
CA MET A 223 1.36 19.74 -18.47
C MET A 223 0.17 18.84 -18.19
N PHE A 224 0.04 18.36 -16.95
CA PHE A 224 -0.92 17.31 -16.63
C PHE A 224 -2.14 17.82 -15.86
N TYR A 225 -2.02 18.91 -15.09
CA TYR A 225 -3.08 19.31 -14.14
C TYR A 225 -3.65 20.71 -14.39
N ARG A 226 -3.34 21.36 -15.53
CA ARG A 226 -3.91 22.68 -15.90
C ARG A 226 -3.83 23.72 -14.77
N ASN A 227 -2.72 23.74 -14.04
CA ASN A 227 -2.52 24.65 -12.91
C ASN A 227 -3.47 24.46 -11.72
N SER A 228 -4.05 23.28 -11.54
CA SER A 228 -5.06 23.02 -10.49
C SER A 228 -4.51 22.79 -9.07
N PHE A 229 -3.19 22.77 -8.88
CA PHE A 229 -2.58 22.60 -7.56
C PHE A 229 -1.39 23.54 -7.33
N THR A 230 -0.89 23.63 -6.10
CA THR A 230 0.24 24.49 -5.72
C THR A 230 1.25 23.73 -4.85
N THR A 231 2.41 24.32 -4.61
CA THR A 231 3.39 23.82 -3.64
C THR A 231 3.82 24.97 -2.72
N PRO A 232 3.82 24.78 -1.39
CA PRO A 232 4.37 25.75 -0.45
C PRO A 232 5.89 25.55 -0.23
N ILE A 233 6.45 24.47 -0.79
CA ILE A 233 7.86 24.11 -0.66
C ILE A 233 8.72 25.16 -1.38
N ARG A 234 9.80 25.61 -0.75
CA ARG A 234 10.78 26.49 -1.38
C ARG A 234 11.85 25.66 -2.07
N GLU A 235 12.52 26.26 -3.05
CA GLU A 235 13.64 25.61 -3.74
C GLU A 235 14.70 25.12 -2.75
N ALA A 236 15.07 25.96 -1.78
CA ALA A 236 16.01 25.66 -0.72
C ALA A 236 15.65 24.41 0.10
N ASP A 237 14.36 24.08 0.24
CA ASP A 237 13.90 22.93 1.02
C ASP A 237 14.12 21.58 0.27
N ARG A 238 14.50 21.63 -1.00
CA ARG A 238 14.69 20.44 -1.88
C ARG A 238 16.04 20.43 -2.58
N ILE A 239 16.98 21.26 -2.15
CA ILE A 239 18.38 21.21 -2.57
C ILE A 239 19.12 20.26 -1.63
N LEU A 240 19.74 19.21 -2.20
CA LEU A 240 20.69 18.39 -1.46
C LEU A 240 21.96 19.22 -1.22
N SER A 241 22.58 19.11 -0.04
CA SER A 241 23.73 19.95 0.32
C SER A 241 24.86 19.88 -0.73
N PRO A 242 25.67 20.96 -0.87
CA PRO A 242 26.66 21.10 -1.94
C PRO A 242 27.75 20.03 -1.99
N GLU A 243 27.88 19.23 -0.93
CA GLU A 243 28.87 18.16 -0.80
C GLU A 243 28.57 16.96 -1.73
N GLY A 244 27.41 16.93 -2.38
CA GLY A 244 26.90 15.73 -3.04
C GLY A 244 26.83 15.70 -4.57
N ARG A 245 26.87 16.83 -5.30
CA ARG A 245 26.95 16.91 -6.78
C ARG A 245 26.75 18.34 -7.30
N ASP A 246 27.71 18.84 -8.08
CA ASP A 246 27.57 20.09 -8.84
C ASP A 246 26.61 19.91 -10.02
N TYR A 247 25.33 20.23 -9.80
CA TYR A 247 24.28 20.16 -10.83
C TYR A 247 24.48 21.15 -11.98
N GLN A 248 25.25 22.24 -11.81
CA GLN A 248 25.46 23.20 -12.90
C GLN A 248 26.33 22.62 -14.01
N SER A 249 27.30 21.76 -13.67
CA SER A 249 28.12 21.06 -14.65
C SER A 249 27.31 20.16 -15.61
N TYR A 250 26.16 19.62 -15.16
CA TYR A 250 25.28 18.77 -15.96
C TYR A 250 24.33 19.55 -16.88
N LEU A 251 23.85 20.74 -16.47
CA LEU A 251 22.94 21.55 -17.28
C LEU A 251 23.60 22.08 -18.58
N CYS A 252 24.91 22.28 -18.59
CA CYS A 252 25.66 22.65 -19.81
C CYS A 252 25.74 21.53 -20.86
N SER A 253 25.27 20.31 -20.55
CA SER A 253 25.32 19.15 -21.45
C SER A 253 23.97 18.65 -21.95
N ILE A 254 22.86 19.26 -21.52
CA ILE A 254 21.51 18.94 -22.02
C ILE A 254 21.20 19.91 -23.18
N PRO A 255 20.99 19.42 -24.43
CA PRO A 255 20.56 20.27 -25.52
C PRO A 255 19.26 20.99 -25.15
N ALA A 256 19.22 22.30 -25.39
CA ALA A 256 18.07 23.17 -25.16
C ALA A 256 16.84 22.72 -25.97
N LEU A 257 16.08 21.77 -25.44
CA LEU A 257 14.89 21.22 -26.10
C LEU A 257 13.61 21.46 -25.29
N ILE A 258 13.69 22.14 -24.15
CA ILE A 258 12.52 22.50 -23.33
C ILE A 258 12.61 23.95 -22.89
N THR A 259 12.77 24.86 -23.85
CA THR A 259 12.27 26.24 -23.67
C THR A 259 11.58 26.60 -24.98
N GLY A 260 10.25 26.53 -25.00
CA GLY A 260 9.41 26.78 -26.17
C GLY A 260 9.42 28.24 -26.62
N ARG A 261 10.59 28.77 -27.02
CA ARG A 261 10.66 29.94 -27.88
C ARG A 261 10.56 29.44 -29.31
N ILE A 262 9.35 29.53 -29.85
CA ILE A 262 9.15 29.65 -31.30
C ILE A 262 9.92 30.93 -31.66
N VAL A 263 11.13 30.76 -32.20
CA VAL A 263 11.83 31.84 -32.88
C VAL A 263 11.14 31.92 -34.23
N GLU A 264 10.35 32.98 -34.43
CA GLU A 264 9.85 33.35 -35.74
C GLU A 264 11.04 33.42 -36.70
N ALA A 265 10.98 32.63 -37.77
CA ALA A 265 11.96 32.69 -38.84
C ALA A 265 11.76 34.01 -39.58
N GLU A 266 12.67 34.96 -39.40
CA GLU A 266 12.82 36.06 -40.35
C GLU A 266 13.38 35.50 -41.66
N GLU A 267 12.63 35.73 -42.73
CA GLU A 267 13.01 35.50 -44.12
C GLU A 267 14.29 36.29 -44.48
N ALA A 268 15.25 35.59 -45.06
CA ALA A 268 16.25 36.15 -45.98
C ALA A 268 16.71 35.06 -46.96
#